data_AF-A0A2V8RP29-F1
#
_entry.id   AF-A0A2V8RP29-F1
#
_cell.length_a   1.000
_cell.length_b   1.000
_cell.length_c   1.000
_cell.angle_alpha   90.00
_cell.angle_beta   90.00
_cell.angle_gamma   90.00
#
_symmetry.space_group_name_H-M   'P 1'
#
loop_
_entity.id
_entity.type
_entity.pdbx_description
1 polymer ?
#
loop_
_entity_poly.entity_id
_entity_poly.type
_entity_poly.pdbx_seq_one_letter_code
_entity_poly.pdbx_strand_id
1 'polypeptide(L)'
;GTHDGRDLSVMPQLVLLDLKLPKVDGLEVLRKLRSSQRTRRLPVVVFTSSSEEEDVISSYSLGANSYVRKPVEFEQFLEATKQLGLYWLVLNEAPPAE
;
A
#
# COMPACT_ATOMS: atom_id res chain seq x y z
N GLY A 1 21.26 -2.24 4.29
CA GLY A 1 20.24 -2.72 5.27
C GLY A 1 19.83 -4.15 4.95
N THR A 2 18.91 -4.79 5.65
CA THR A 2 18.52 -6.21 5.41
C THR A 2 17.93 -6.49 4.01
N HIS A 3 17.61 -5.43 3.26
CA HIS A 3 17.12 -5.49 1.89
C HIS A 3 18.08 -4.84 0.87
N ASP A 4 19.34 -4.59 1.27
CA ASP A 4 20.38 -4.16 0.32
C ASP A 4 20.61 -5.22 -0.73
N GLY A 5 20.79 -4.82 -1.98
CA GLY A 5 21.08 -5.73 -3.08
C GLY A 5 19.91 -6.61 -3.52
N ARG A 6 18.66 -6.31 -3.12
CA ARG A 6 17.49 -7.01 -3.67
C ARG A 6 17.45 -6.84 -5.20
N ASP A 7 17.04 -7.88 -5.91
CA ASP A 7 16.72 -7.75 -7.31
C ASP A 7 15.54 -6.78 -7.48
N LEU A 8 15.78 -5.68 -8.20
CA LEU A 8 14.80 -4.63 -8.41
C LEU A 8 13.90 -4.89 -9.63
N SER A 9 14.15 -5.96 -10.39
CA SER A 9 13.25 -6.46 -11.43
C SER A 9 12.05 -7.21 -10.82
N VAL A 10 12.23 -7.81 -9.64
CA VAL A 10 11.16 -8.47 -8.90
C VAL A 10 10.32 -7.42 -8.18
N MET A 11 9.12 -7.23 -8.69
CA MET A 11 8.15 -6.27 -8.17
C MET A 11 7.18 -6.95 -7.19
N PRO A 12 6.75 -6.26 -6.11
CA PRO A 12 5.73 -6.80 -5.23
C PRO A 12 4.38 -6.87 -5.96
N GLN A 13 3.57 -7.88 -5.63
CA GLN A 13 2.20 -7.99 -6.16
C GLN A 13 1.24 -6.98 -5.50
N LEU A 14 1.53 -6.58 -4.26
CA LEU A 14 0.74 -5.65 -3.46
C LEU A 14 1.66 -4.86 -2.52
N VAL A 15 1.35 -3.58 -2.33
CA VAL A 15 1.97 -2.73 -1.31
C VAL A 15 0.93 -2.36 -0.26
N LEU A 16 1.16 -2.77 0.99
CA LEU A 16 0.44 -2.23 2.15
C LEU A 16 1.28 -1.07 2.73
N LEU A 17 0.76 0.15 2.64
CA LEU A 17 1.49 1.36 2.99
C LEU A 17 0.93 2.01 4.25
N ASP A 18 1.75 2.17 5.29
CA ASP A 18 1.40 3.01 6.43
C ASP A 18 1.74 4.48 6.14
N LEU A 19 0.87 5.40 6.56
CA LEU A 19 1.13 6.84 6.49
C LEU A 19 1.99 7.34 7.66
N LYS A 20 1.83 6.75 8.86
CA LYS A 20 2.54 7.18 10.06
C LYS A 20 3.86 6.41 10.21
N LEU A 21 4.78 6.66 9.29
CA LEU A 21 6.12 6.07 9.30
C LEU A 21 7.08 6.95 10.14
N PRO A 22 7.99 6.37 10.94
CA PRO A 22 8.81 7.13 11.90
C PRO A 22 9.90 8.02 11.28
N LYS A 23 10.22 7.85 9.99
CA LYS A 23 11.36 8.54 9.34
C LYS A 23 11.01 9.22 8.01
N VAL A 24 9.90 8.85 7.41
CA VAL A 24 9.47 9.32 6.09
C VAL A 24 7.96 9.52 6.15
N ASP A 25 7.41 10.41 5.35
CA ASP A 25 5.97 10.55 5.21
C ASP A 25 5.45 9.49 4.23
N GLY A 26 4.43 8.72 4.63
CA GLY A 26 3.84 7.72 3.74
C GLY A 26 3.14 8.32 2.51
N LEU A 27 2.60 9.54 2.59
CA LEU A 27 2.05 10.23 1.40
C LEU A 27 3.17 10.55 0.40
N GLU A 28 4.34 10.94 0.88
CA GLU A 28 5.52 11.15 0.05
C GLU A 28 6.01 9.83 -0.58
N VAL A 29 5.94 8.72 0.16
CA VAL A 29 6.23 7.38 -0.38
C VAL A 29 5.25 7.04 -1.49
N LEU A 30 3.95 7.25 -1.29
CA LEU A 30 2.93 7.01 -2.31
C LEU A 30 3.19 7.85 -3.58
N ARG A 31 3.51 9.14 -3.41
CA ARG A 31 3.87 10.03 -4.53
C ARG A 31 5.09 9.53 -5.31
N LYS A 32 6.12 9.02 -4.61
CA LYS A 32 7.30 8.40 -5.25
C LYS A 32 6.97 7.12 -6.00
N LEU A 33 6.12 6.26 -5.44
CA LEU A 33 5.65 5.05 -6.11
C LEU A 33 4.91 5.40 -7.41
N ARG A 34 4.09 6.44 -7.39
CA ARG A 34 3.25 6.85 -8.52
C ARG A 34 4.00 7.62 -9.61
N SER A 35 5.07 8.32 -9.25
CA SER A 35 5.90 9.07 -10.21
C SER A 35 6.94 8.22 -10.95
N SER A 36 7.30 7.05 -10.43
CA SER A 36 8.28 6.16 -11.08
C SER A 36 7.61 5.20 -12.06
N GLN A 37 8.11 5.12 -13.29
CA GLN A 37 7.57 4.26 -14.35
C GLN A 37 7.44 2.79 -13.91
N ARG A 38 8.45 2.28 -13.19
CA ARG A 38 8.49 0.89 -12.72
C ARG A 38 7.40 0.58 -11.68
N THR A 39 7.03 1.55 -10.83
CA THR A 39 6.16 1.31 -9.67
C THR A 39 4.77 1.92 -9.81
N ARG A 40 4.54 2.80 -10.79
CA ARG A 40 3.31 3.61 -10.90
C ARG A 40 2.02 2.80 -10.95
N ARG A 41 2.08 1.56 -11.47
CA ARG A 41 0.93 0.66 -11.60
C ARG A 41 0.76 -0.32 -10.44
N LEU A 42 1.68 -0.37 -9.48
CA LEU A 42 1.55 -1.30 -8.36
C LEU A 42 0.24 -1.08 -7.61
N PRO A 43 -0.48 -2.14 -7.23
CA PRO A 43 -1.56 -2.03 -6.27
C PRO A 43 -1.00 -1.51 -4.93
N VAL A 44 -1.47 -0.35 -4.50
CA VAL A 44 -1.13 0.25 -3.21
C VAL A 44 -2.39 0.43 -2.39
N VAL A 45 -2.45 -0.29 -1.27
CA VAL A 45 -3.47 -0.12 -0.24
C VAL A 45 -2.84 0.66 0.90
N VAL A 46 -3.37 1.85 1.18
CA VAL A 46 -3.02 2.56 2.40
C VAL A 46 -3.63 1.80 3.57
N PHE A 47 -2.78 1.34 4.48
CA PHE A 47 -3.17 0.61 5.67
C PHE A 47 -2.56 1.29 6.88
N THR A 48 -3.35 2.14 7.56
CA THR A 48 -2.85 3.06 8.58
C THR A 48 -3.84 3.23 9.74
N SER A 49 -3.36 3.68 10.90
CA SER A 49 -4.23 4.01 12.05
C SER A 49 -4.89 5.38 11.93
N SER A 50 -4.44 6.23 10.99
CA SER A 50 -5.01 7.56 10.78
C SER A 50 -6.46 7.49 10.32
N SER A 51 -7.28 8.40 10.86
CA SER A 51 -8.68 8.57 10.48
C SER A 51 -9.02 10.00 10.07
N GLU A 52 -8.01 10.82 9.83
CA GLU A 52 -8.21 12.17 9.33
C GLU A 52 -8.76 12.11 7.90
N GLU A 53 -9.84 12.85 7.65
CA GLU A 53 -10.48 12.90 6.34
C GLU A 53 -9.52 13.38 5.25
N GLU A 54 -8.65 14.34 5.59
CA GLU A 54 -7.61 14.85 4.71
C GLU A 54 -6.60 13.77 4.28
N ASP A 55 -6.23 12.85 5.17
CA ASP A 55 -5.33 11.73 4.84
C ASP A 55 -6.00 10.78 3.84
N VAL A 56 -7.31 10.53 3.99
CA VAL A 56 -8.10 9.71 3.06
C VAL A 56 -8.16 10.37 1.69
N ILE A 57 -8.55 11.64 1.63
CA ILE A 57 -8.68 12.41 0.38
C ILE A 57 -7.33 12.50 -0.33
N SER A 58 -6.27 12.83 0.40
CA SER A 58 -4.92 12.97 -0.15
C SER A 58 -4.40 11.63 -0.69
N SER A 59 -4.64 10.53 0.03
CA SER A 59 -4.24 9.19 -0.41
C SER A 59 -4.88 8.82 -1.75
N TYR A 60 -6.19 9.00 -1.89
CA TYR A 60 -6.88 8.71 -3.15
C TYR A 60 -6.48 9.68 -4.27
N SER A 61 -6.30 10.97 -3.95
CA SER A 61 -5.86 11.97 -4.93
C SER A 61 -4.45 11.68 -5.47
N LEU A 62 -3.58 11.10 -4.66
CA LEU A 62 -2.26 10.61 -5.06
C LEU A 62 -2.31 9.24 -5.75
N GLY A 63 -3.48 8.62 -5.87
CA GLY A 63 -3.69 7.38 -6.60
C GLY A 63 -3.55 6.11 -5.76
N ALA A 64 -3.80 6.14 -4.45
CA ALA A 64 -4.01 4.91 -3.70
C ALA A 64 -5.18 4.11 -4.30
N ASN A 65 -5.06 2.79 -4.34
CA ASN A 65 -6.12 1.92 -4.85
C ASN A 65 -7.20 1.68 -3.80
N SER A 66 -6.83 1.72 -2.53
CA SER A 66 -7.74 1.57 -1.39
C SER A 66 -7.13 2.19 -0.14
N TYR A 67 -7.99 2.55 0.81
CA TYR A 67 -7.63 3.02 2.14
C TYR A 67 -8.34 2.14 3.18
N VAL A 68 -7.57 1.52 4.05
CA VAL A 68 -8.06 0.64 5.12
C VAL A 68 -7.50 1.14 6.44
N ARG A 69 -8.41 1.47 7.36
CA ARG A 69 -8.03 1.78 8.73
C ARG A 69 -7.56 0.50 9.42
N LYS A 70 -6.37 0.52 10.02
CA LYS A 70 -5.83 -0.58 10.81
C LYS A 70 -6.79 -0.91 11.95
N PRO A 71 -7.35 -2.13 11.99
CA PRO A 71 -8.12 -2.55 13.15
C PRO A 71 -7.24 -2.58 14.39
N VAL A 72 -7.78 -2.12 15.52
CA VAL A 72 -7.06 -2.08 16.79
C VAL A 72 -7.01 -3.48 17.41
N GLU A 73 -8.11 -4.22 17.31
CA GLU A 73 -8.23 -5.57 17.83
C GLU A 73 -7.53 -6.59 16.94
N PHE A 74 -6.75 -7.48 17.55
CA PHE A 74 -5.93 -8.46 16.84
C PHE A 74 -6.75 -9.39 15.94
N GLU A 75 -7.90 -9.87 16.42
CA GLU A 75 -8.78 -10.75 15.62
C GLU A 75 -9.35 -10.02 14.39
N GLN A 76 -9.72 -8.74 14.55
CA GLN A 76 -10.19 -7.94 13.42
C GLN A 76 -9.06 -7.64 12.43
N PHE A 77 -7.84 -7.45 12.93
CA PHE A 77 -6.66 -7.28 12.10
C PHE A 77 -6.36 -8.53 11.27
N LEU A 78 -6.43 -9.72 11.89
CA LEU A 78 -6.26 -10.99 11.19
C LEU A 78 -7.32 -11.17 10.11
N GLU A 79 -8.57 -10.85 10.40
CA GLU A 79 -9.65 -10.98 9.41
C GLU A 79 -9.48 -9.98 8.24
N ALA A 80 -9.19 -8.72 8.55
CA ALA A 80 -8.97 -7.69 7.52
C ALA A 80 -7.79 -8.04 6.60
N THR A 81 -6.69 -8.56 7.15
CA THR A 81 -5.52 -8.95 6.36
C THR A 81 -5.78 -10.18 5.49
N LYS A 82 -6.57 -11.16 5.95
CA LYS A 82 -7.03 -12.28 5.12
C LYS A 82 -7.89 -11.80 3.95
N GLN A 83 -8.85 -10.92 4.21
CA GLN A 83 -9.73 -10.36 3.18
C GLN A 83 -8.96 -9.56 2.13
N LEU A 84 -8.01 -8.73 2.58
CA LEU A 84 -7.09 -8.02 1.68
C LEU A 84 -6.27 -9.00 0.83
N GLY A 85 -5.72 -10.05 1.42
CA GLY A 85 -4.98 -11.08 0.70
C GLY A 85 -5.82 -11.79 -0.36
N LEU A 86 -7.01 -12.25 0.01
CA LEU A 86 -7.94 -12.92 -0.91
C LEU A 86 -8.34 -12.01 -2.07
N TYR A 87 -8.70 -10.75 -1.79
CA TYR A 87 -9.08 -9.82 -2.83
C TYR A 87 -7.89 -9.50 -3.75
N TRP A 88 -6.79 -9.00 -3.21
CA TRP A 88 -5.70 -8.44 -4.02
C TRP A 88 -4.81 -9.49 -4.68
N LEU A 89 -4.66 -10.67 -4.08
CA LEU A 89 -3.72 -11.69 -4.56
C LEU A 89 -4.40 -12.87 -5.26
N VAL A 90 -5.72 -13.05 -5.08
CA VAL A 90 -6.46 -14.18 -5.67
C VAL A 90 -7.52 -13.70 -6.67
N LEU A 91 -8.33 -12.71 -6.29
CA LEU A 91 -9.45 -12.27 -7.14
C LEU A 91 -9.07 -11.15 -8.11
N ASN A 92 -8.23 -10.21 -7.68
CA ASN A 92 -7.86 -9.05 -8.45
C ASN A 92 -6.90 -9.44 -9.59
N GLU A 93 -7.22 -8.99 -10.80
CA GLU A 93 -6.30 -9.07 -11.93
C GLU A 93 -5.29 -7.91 -11.82
N ALA A 94 -4.02 -8.26 -11.57
CA ALA A 94 -2.96 -7.26 -11.45
C ALA A 94 -2.66 -6.65 -12.83
N PRO A 95 -2.33 -5.35 -12.89
CA PRO A 95 -1.88 -4.74 -14.14
C PRO A 95 -0.63 -5.46 -14.65
N PRO A 96 -0.47 -5.60 -15.97
CA PRO A 96 0.66 -6.30 -16.56
C PRO A 96 1.97 -5.64 -16.12
N ALA A 97 2.95 -6.48 -15.78
CA ALA A 97 4.33 -6.04 -15.61
C ALA A 97 4.82 -5.41 -16.93
N GLU A 98 5.52 -4.28 -16.85
CA GLU A 98 6.27 -3.73 -18.00
C GLU A 98 7.51 -4.59 -18.29
#